data_AF-A0A328SMW7-F1
#
_entry.id   AF-A0A328SMW7-F1
#
_cell.length_a   1.000
_cell.length_b   1.000
_cell.length_c   1.000
_cell.angle_alpha   90.00
_cell.angle_beta   90.00
_cell.angle_gamma   90.00
#
_symmetry.space_group_name_H-M   'P 1'
#
loop_
_entity.id
_entity.type
_entity.pdbx_description
1 polymer ?
#
loop_
_entity_poly.entity_id
_entity_poly.type
_entity_poly.pdbx_seq_one_letter_code
_entity_poly.pdbx_strand_id
1 'polypeptide(L)'
;MAESALGRGLDALIQNHDDKKTNKKAKKAKKAVTKDKTTNDSFMVLSQEKIDEIKEEVADNPRISLWSVKAASTLRYLKKTIPEFSISNEASVLLEEAISEKYPEIWELFDEE
;
A
#
# COMPACT_ATOMS: atom_id res chain seq x y z
N MET A 1 10.95 -3.79 60.97
CA MET A 1 10.18 -4.90 60.36
C MET A 1 9.80 -4.43 58.96
N ALA A 2 10.31 -5.10 57.94
CA ALA A 2 10.10 -4.78 56.54
C ALA A 2 9.17 -5.85 55.97
N GLU A 3 7.94 -5.48 55.58
CA GLU A 3 7.04 -6.41 54.88
C GLU A 3 6.24 -5.65 53.80
N SER A 4 6.65 -5.93 52.56
CA SER A 4 5.77 -6.13 51.39
C SER A 4 5.23 -4.89 50.64
N ALA A 5 6.12 -4.17 49.98
CA ALA A 5 5.80 -3.30 48.82
C ALA A 5 6.26 -3.92 47.48
N LEU A 6 6.12 -5.22 47.30
CA LEU A 6 6.40 -5.92 46.04
C LEU A 6 5.29 -6.93 45.75
N GLY A 7 4.37 -6.61 44.84
CA GLY A 7 3.38 -7.62 44.43
C GLY A 7 2.14 -7.17 43.66
N ARG A 8 2.11 -5.99 43.03
CA ARG A 8 0.98 -5.57 42.16
C ARG A 8 1.42 -5.12 40.76
N GLY A 9 2.51 -5.69 40.26
CA GLY A 9 3.12 -5.26 38.99
C GLY A 9 2.49 -5.85 37.72
N LEU A 10 1.70 -6.94 37.81
CA LEU A 10 1.18 -7.63 36.62
C LEU A 10 -0.33 -7.90 36.65
N ASP A 11 -0.91 -8.16 37.84
CA ASP A 11 -2.34 -8.47 38.00
C ASP A 11 -3.27 -7.28 37.70
N ALA A 12 -2.77 -6.05 37.81
CA ALA A 12 -3.50 -4.84 37.43
C ALA A 12 -3.64 -4.63 35.91
N LEU A 13 -2.80 -5.31 35.11
CA LEU A 13 -2.77 -5.15 33.65
C LEU A 13 -3.53 -6.26 32.92
N ILE A 14 -3.85 -7.35 33.61
CA ILE A 14 -4.67 -8.46 33.09
C ILE A 14 -6.11 -8.26 33.61
N GLN A 15 -6.69 -7.10 33.29
CA GLN A 15 -8.14 -6.94 33.42
C GLN A 15 -8.75 -7.61 32.19
N ASN A 16 -9.11 -8.89 32.36
CA ASN A 16 -9.81 -9.71 31.38
C ASN A 16 -10.99 -8.93 30.79
N HIS A 17 -10.83 -8.45 29.56
CA HIS A 17 -11.90 -7.83 28.80
C HIS A 17 -12.57 -8.89 27.94
N ASP A 18 -13.20 -9.87 28.60
CA ASP A 18 -14.08 -10.83 27.94
C ASP A 18 -15.42 -10.92 28.69
N ASP A 19 -16.47 -11.01 27.87
CA ASP A 19 -17.92 -11.00 28.13
C ASP A 19 -18.60 -9.62 28.20
N LYS A 20 -19.58 -9.25 27.35
CA LYS A 20 -20.49 -10.06 26.52
C LYS A 20 -21.38 -9.17 25.63
N LYS A 21 -21.77 -9.75 24.47
CA LYS A 21 -23.08 -9.66 23.76
C LYS A 21 -23.35 -8.38 22.95
N THR A 22 -23.89 -8.36 21.72
CA THR A 22 -24.72 -9.25 20.86
C THR A 22 -24.69 -8.61 19.44
N ASN A 23 -24.77 -9.27 18.27
CA ASN A 23 -25.92 -10.02 17.78
C ASN A 23 -25.62 -10.69 16.41
N LYS A 24 -26.32 -11.80 16.17
CA LYS A 24 -26.32 -12.69 14.99
C LYS A 24 -26.82 -12.02 13.70
N LYS A 25 -26.32 -12.50 12.55
CA LYS A 25 -27.05 -13.12 11.41
C LYS A 25 -26.08 -13.22 10.21
N ALA A 26 -25.54 -14.40 9.88
CA ALA A 26 -26.14 -15.50 9.13
C ALA A 26 -26.20 -15.30 7.61
N LYS A 27 -25.50 -16.24 6.92
CA LYS A 27 -25.84 -16.92 5.66
C LYS A 27 -25.45 -16.29 4.30
N LYS A 28 -24.47 -16.96 3.69
CA LYS A 28 -24.48 -17.59 2.34
C LYS A 28 -25.20 -16.82 1.22
N ALA A 29 -24.43 -16.43 0.20
CA ALA A 29 -24.88 -16.47 -1.19
C ALA A 29 -23.72 -16.86 -2.11
N LYS A 30 -23.83 -18.04 -2.74
CA LYS A 30 -23.20 -18.32 -4.02
C LYS A 30 -24.14 -17.80 -5.11
N LYS A 31 -23.61 -17.02 -6.05
CA LYS A 31 -24.09 -16.77 -7.43
C LYS A 31 -22.91 -16.07 -8.11
N ALA A 32 -22.14 -16.68 -9.01
CA ALA A 32 -22.46 -16.99 -10.40
C ALA A 32 -23.19 -15.85 -11.11
N VAL A 33 -22.72 -15.50 -12.31
CA VAL A 33 -23.17 -14.44 -13.26
C VAL A 33 -22.25 -13.21 -13.20
N THR A 34 -21.71 -12.62 -14.26
CA THR A 34 -21.63 -12.86 -15.72
C THR A 34 -20.61 -11.85 -16.26
N LYS A 35 -19.99 -12.13 -17.41
CA LYS A 35 -19.28 -11.14 -18.22
C LYS A 35 -20.19 -9.93 -18.47
N ASP A 36 -19.83 -8.78 -17.95
CA ASP A 36 -20.29 -7.51 -18.51
C ASP A 36 -19.06 -6.70 -18.95
N LYS A 37 -18.79 -6.79 -20.25
CA LYS A 37 -18.15 -5.71 -21.00
C LYS A 37 -19.16 -4.57 -21.00
N THR A 38 -19.02 -3.64 -20.07
CA THR A 38 -19.81 -2.40 -20.11
C THR A 38 -18.97 -1.28 -19.53
N THR A 39 -18.38 -0.53 -20.47
CA THR A 39 -18.22 0.93 -20.41
C THR A 39 -17.51 1.50 -19.19
N ASN A 40 -16.19 1.66 -19.27
CA ASN A 40 -15.45 2.65 -18.49
C ASN A 40 -14.77 3.68 -19.41
N ASP A 41 -15.43 4.02 -20.51
CA ASP A 41 -15.03 5.05 -21.49
C ASP A 41 -15.16 6.49 -20.94
N SER A 42 -15.18 6.65 -19.61
CA SER A 42 -15.36 7.93 -18.92
C SER A 42 -14.21 8.24 -17.94
N PHE A 43 -13.19 7.40 -17.87
CA PHE A 43 -12.05 7.60 -16.96
C PHE A 43 -10.95 8.47 -17.58
N MET A 44 -10.95 8.67 -18.90
CA MET A 44 -9.78 9.16 -19.61
C MET A 44 -10.04 10.48 -20.36
N VAL A 45 -10.40 11.52 -19.62
CA VAL A 45 -10.16 12.91 -20.06
C VAL A 45 -9.50 13.64 -18.90
N LEU A 46 -8.25 13.27 -18.62
CA LEU A 46 -7.35 14.22 -17.98
C LEU A 46 -7.13 15.34 -18.99
N SER A 47 -7.59 16.55 -18.65
CA SER A 47 -7.32 17.75 -19.44
C SER A 47 -5.81 17.83 -19.69
N GLN A 48 -5.37 18.15 -20.92
CA GLN A 48 -3.95 18.28 -21.26
C GLN A 48 -3.21 19.17 -20.25
N GLU A 49 -3.86 20.25 -19.81
CA GLU A 49 -3.39 21.16 -18.76
C GLU A 49 -2.96 20.44 -17.47
N LYS A 50 -3.68 19.42 -17.02
CA LYS A 50 -3.34 18.64 -15.81
C LYS A 50 -2.15 17.72 -16.03
N ILE A 51 -2.01 17.17 -17.24
CA ILE A 51 -0.88 16.31 -17.58
C ILE A 51 0.40 17.16 -17.56
N ASP A 52 0.33 18.36 -18.14
CA ASP A 52 1.46 19.30 -18.18
C ASP A 52 1.83 19.79 -16.77
N GLU A 53 0.84 20.13 -15.92
CA GLU A 53 1.05 20.47 -14.51
C GLU A 53 1.76 19.34 -13.75
N ILE A 54 1.31 18.09 -13.91
CA ILE A 54 1.94 16.94 -13.27
C ILE A 54 3.38 16.74 -13.78
N LYS A 55 3.65 16.95 -15.08
CA LYS A 55 4.99 16.85 -15.65
C LYS A 55 5.94 17.88 -15.03
N GLU A 56 5.49 19.12 -14.84
CA GLU A 56 6.28 20.15 -14.16
C GLU A 56 6.54 19.80 -12.69
N GLU A 57 5.52 19.35 -11.94
CA GLU A 57 5.67 18.97 -10.53
C GLU A 57 6.68 17.81 -10.34
N VAL A 58 6.63 16.81 -11.23
CA VAL A 58 7.52 15.65 -11.18
C VAL A 58 8.94 16.01 -11.61
N ALA A 59 9.11 16.92 -12.57
CA ALA A 59 10.43 17.43 -12.96
C ALA A 59 11.13 18.14 -11.79
N ASP A 60 10.38 18.90 -10.99
CA ASP A 60 10.92 19.58 -9.81
C ASP A 60 11.21 18.63 -8.65
N ASN A 61 10.33 17.63 -8.41
CA ASN A 61 10.51 16.66 -7.32
C ASN A 61 9.99 15.26 -7.69
N PRO A 62 10.83 14.40 -8.30
CA PRO A 62 10.42 13.07 -8.73
C PRO A 62 10.27 12.07 -7.57
N ARG A 63 10.48 12.51 -6.32
CA ARG A 63 10.53 11.63 -5.16
C ARG A 63 9.14 11.25 -4.67
N ILE A 64 8.82 9.97 -4.77
CA ILE A 64 7.65 9.37 -4.12
C ILE A 64 8.02 8.63 -2.82
N SER A 65 7.06 8.48 -1.91
CA SER A 65 7.23 7.72 -0.65
C SER A 65 6.30 6.52 -0.61
N LEU A 66 6.82 5.35 -0.20
CA LEU A 66 6.06 4.09 -0.15
C LEU A 66 5.70 3.70 1.30
N TRP A 67 4.42 3.42 1.55
CA TRP A 67 3.90 3.00 2.86
C TRP A 67 3.67 1.48 2.96
N SER A 68 4.69 0.68 2.66
CA SER A 68 4.61 -0.78 2.79
C SER A 68 5.70 -1.31 3.72
N VAL A 69 5.28 -1.84 4.88
CA VAL A 69 6.20 -2.43 5.87
C VAL A 69 6.97 -3.59 5.24
N LYS A 70 6.27 -4.50 4.55
CA LYS A 70 6.91 -5.68 3.94
C LYS A 70 7.93 -5.28 2.87
N ALA A 71 7.55 -4.42 1.92
CA ALA A 71 8.46 -3.99 0.87
C ALA A 71 9.67 -3.23 1.44
N ALA A 72 9.44 -2.33 2.41
CA ALA A 72 10.51 -1.60 3.07
C ALA A 72 11.47 -2.53 3.81
N SER A 73 10.97 -3.55 4.52
CA SER A 73 11.80 -4.55 5.19
C SER A 73 12.65 -5.34 4.20
N THR A 74 12.05 -5.81 3.10
CA THR A 74 12.77 -6.57 2.06
C THR A 74 13.86 -5.74 1.40
N LEU A 75 13.55 -4.54 0.92
CA LEU A 75 14.52 -3.67 0.25
C LEU A 75 15.67 -3.26 1.18
N ARG A 76 15.36 -2.99 2.47
CA ARG A 76 16.40 -2.69 3.48
C ARG A 76 17.25 -3.90 3.82
N TYR A 77 16.67 -5.10 3.82
CA TYR A 77 17.41 -6.33 4.00
C TYR A 77 18.40 -6.53 2.85
N LEU A 78 17.91 -6.45 1.60
CA LEU A 78 18.74 -6.58 0.39
C LEU A 78 19.90 -5.58 0.37
N LYS A 79 19.65 -4.32 0.72
CA LYS A 79 20.70 -3.29 0.85
C LYS A 79 21.79 -3.64 1.85
N LYS A 80 21.47 -4.37 2.92
CA LYS A 80 22.44 -4.78 3.94
C LYS A 80 23.22 -6.03 3.56
N THR A 81 22.63 -6.89 2.73
CA THR A 81 23.20 -8.21 2.40
C THR A 81 23.91 -8.26 1.06
N ILE A 82 23.59 -7.37 0.14
CA ILE A 82 24.15 -7.35 -1.22
C ILE A 82 25.01 -6.09 -1.38
N PRO A 83 26.30 -6.22 -1.74
CA PRO A 83 27.15 -5.05 -2.03
C PRO A 83 26.60 -4.27 -3.23
N GLU A 84 26.74 -2.95 -3.20
CA GLU A 84 26.31 -2.04 -4.27
C GLU A 84 24.79 -2.03 -4.58
N PHE A 85 23.96 -2.63 -3.72
CA PHE A 85 22.51 -2.66 -3.92
C PHE A 85 21.87 -1.27 -3.72
N SER A 86 21.15 -0.81 -4.75
CA SER A 86 20.43 0.46 -4.76
C SER A 86 18.93 0.25 -4.59
N ILE A 87 18.41 0.64 -3.42
CA ILE A 87 16.96 0.55 -3.11
C ILE A 87 16.13 1.32 -4.12
N SER A 88 16.55 2.53 -4.51
CA SER A 88 15.78 3.37 -5.42
C SER A 88 15.74 2.81 -6.84
N ASN A 89 16.87 2.27 -7.32
CA ASN A 89 16.94 1.68 -8.67
C ASN A 89 16.12 0.39 -8.76
N GLU A 90 16.21 -0.48 -7.76
CA GLU A 90 15.38 -1.69 -7.74
C GLU A 90 13.89 -1.33 -7.62
N ALA A 91 13.57 -0.33 -6.81
CA ALA A 91 12.19 0.11 -6.64
C ALA A 91 11.62 0.76 -7.90
N SER A 92 12.41 1.51 -8.68
CA SER A 92 11.93 2.11 -9.94
C SER A 92 11.56 1.04 -10.95
N VAL A 93 12.45 0.07 -11.18
CA VAL A 93 12.19 -1.05 -12.12
C VAL A 93 10.93 -1.83 -11.73
N LEU A 94 10.80 -2.20 -10.45
CA LEU A 94 9.62 -2.93 -9.97
C LEU A 94 8.32 -2.11 -10.08
N LEU A 95 8.40 -0.79 -9.94
CA LEU A 95 7.23 0.08 -10.08
C LEU A 95 6.86 0.31 -11.54
N GLU A 96 7.82 0.55 -12.41
CA GLU A 96 7.60 0.70 -13.86
C GLU A 96 6.91 -0.53 -14.45
N GLU A 97 7.42 -1.73 -14.13
CA GLU A 97 6.80 -2.99 -14.55
C GLU A 97 5.36 -3.12 -14.02
N ALA A 98 5.15 -2.86 -12.73
CA ALA A 98 3.83 -3.01 -12.11
C ALA A 98 2.81 -1.94 -12.55
N ILE A 99 3.25 -0.72 -12.88
CA ILE A 99 2.37 0.37 -13.30
C ILE A 99 2.03 0.22 -14.78
N SER A 100 3.00 -0.08 -15.64
CA SER A 100 2.76 -0.30 -17.07
C SER A 100 1.77 -1.46 -17.30
N GLU A 101 1.84 -2.54 -16.51
CA GLU A 101 0.88 -3.63 -16.58
C GLU A 101 -0.53 -3.24 -16.09
N LYS A 102 -0.62 -2.42 -15.03
CA LYS A 102 -1.91 -2.07 -14.40
C LYS A 102 -2.66 -0.93 -15.07
N TYR A 103 -1.94 0.04 -15.61
CA TYR A 103 -2.49 1.27 -16.16
C TYR A 103 -1.82 1.64 -17.49
N PRO A 104 -1.89 0.77 -18.51
CA PRO A 104 -1.18 0.98 -19.78
C PRO A 104 -1.60 2.27 -20.49
N GLU A 105 -2.90 2.57 -20.50
CA GLU A 105 -3.42 3.78 -21.17
C GLU A 105 -2.89 5.07 -20.51
N ILE A 106 -2.71 5.09 -19.19
CA ILE A 106 -2.17 6.25 -18.47
C ILE A 106 -0.66 6.34 -18.66
N TRP A 107 0.01 5.19 -18.68
CA TRP A 107 1.46 5.09 -18.86
C TRP A 107 1.89 5.74 -20.19
N GLU A 108 1.17 5.45 -21.27
CA GLU A 108 1.43 6.03 -22.61
C GLU A 108 1.32 7.57 -22.67
N LEU A 109 0.62 8.22 -21.72
CA LEU A 109 0.52 9.69 -21.67
C LEU A 109 1.82 10.36 -21.21
N PHE A 110 2.66 9.61 -20.48
CA PHE A 110 3.90 10.09 -19.87
C PHE A 110 5.15 9.43 -20.45
N ASP A 111 5.00 8.47 -21.37
CA ASP A 111 6.13 7.92 -22.11
C ASP A 111 6.80 9.06 -22.93
N GLU A 112 8.12 9.15 -22.79
CA GLU A 112 8.94 10.07 -23.58
C GLU A 112 9.08 9.50 -25.00
N GLU A 113 8.71 10.29 -26.03
CA GLU A 113 9.05 9.99 -27.44
C GLU A 113 10.56 9.86 -27.67
#